data_AF-A0A813BX24-F1
#
_entry.id   AF-A0A813BX24-F1
#
_cell.length_a   1.000
_cell.length_b   1.000
_cell.length_c   1.000
_cell.angle_alpha   90.00
_cell.angle_beta   90.00
_cell.angle_gamma   90.00
#
_symmetry.space_group_name_H-M   'P 1'
#
loop_
_entity.id
_entity.type
_entity.pdbx_description
1 polymer ?
#
loop_
_entity_poly.entity_id
_entity_poly.type
_entity_poly.pdbx_seq_one_letter_code
_entity_poly.pdbx_strand_id
1 'polypeptide(L)'
;LWRRRKEEFVSAIACRCTVSPEDLRQHSVDRLKELWAVLKPRKNSSILPTGWKKFELPDLRALYVNKVLEDLSLNCDHDGHWMRWKKTTQFIMELEMWETDMKEATKHEVDVLSEHPFCRACQIPMVVRTNRLTREEFYGCRRYPVCRVQGEFENPLKKKPVNSGYIKKDMDEIMEKKGKGKETRDCKRGGMPPQATPGASSDGSWIAAGAQPLPESSDEEDKRIFNANLTAEEIAAVQLLREQKNSPDNKK
;
A
#
# COMPACT_ATOMS: atom_id res chain seq x y z
N LEU A 1 10.99 -17.25 -6.24
CA LEU A 1 11.43 -15.86 -6.49
C LEU A 1 12.01 -15.27 -5.19
N TRP A 2 13.35 -15.17 -5.14
CA TRP A 2 14.19 -14.46 -4.15
C TRP A 2 14.24 -14.98 -2.69
N ARG A 3 15.02 -16.05 -2.43
CA ARG A 3 15.71 -16.22 -1.13
C ARG A 3 16.98 -15.36 -1.14
N ARG A 4 16.84 -14.03 -1.02
CA ARG A 4 18.02 -13.22 -0.67
C ARG A 4 18.44 -13.58 0.75
N ARG A 5 19.73 -13.78 0.98
CA ARG A 5 20.25 -14.00 2.33
C ARG A 5 20.12 -12.71 3.15
N LYS A 6 20.00 -12.84 4.48
CA LYS A 6 19.87 -11.70 5.40
C LYS A 6 20.96 -10.64 5.17
N GLU A 7 22.21 -11.08 5.00
CA GLU A 7 23.36 -10.19 4.75
C GLU A 7 23.23 -9.38 3.45
N GLU A 8 22.55 -9.89 2.42
CA GLU A 8 22.32 -9.14 1.18
C GLU A 8 21.37 -7.96 1.41
N PHE A 9 20.36 -8.12 2.29
CA PHE A 9 19.52 -6.99 2.68
C PHE A 9 20.28 -5.97 3.52
N VAL A 10 21.09 -6.45 4.48
CA VAL A 10 21.92 -5.57 5.32
C VAL A 10 22.85 -4.73 4.44
N SER A 11 23.61 -5.35 3.54
CA SER A 11 24.52 -4.66 2.62
C SER A 11 23.75 -3.70 1.71
N ALA A 12 22.65 -4.12 1.10
CA ALA A 12 21.88 -3.27 0.19
C ALA A 12 21.26 -2.04 0.88
N ILE A 13 20.81 -2.18 2.13
CA ILE A 13 20.27 -1.08 2.94
C ILE A 13 21.40 -0.15 3.40
N ALA A 14 22.52 -0.70 3.89
CA ALA A 14 23.67 0.07 4.35
C ALA A 14 24.27 0.96 3.25
N CYS A 15 24.26 0.53 1.98
CA CYS A 15 24.70 1.36 0.86
C CYS A 15 23.81 2.59 0.58
N ARG A 16 22.63 2.69 1.21
CA ARG A 16 21.64 3.74 0.92
C ARG A 16 21.24 4.58 2.14
N CYS A 17 21.68 4.19 3.32
CA CYS A 17 21.30 4.83 4.56
C CYS A 17 22.54 5.02 5.44
N THR A 18 22.46 5.89 6.43
CA THR A 18 23.58 6.17 7.35
C THR A 18 23.64 5.20 8.53
N VAL A 19 22.85 4.12 8.51
CA VAL A 19 22.79 3.13 9.60
C VAL A 19 23.95 2.14 9.49
N SER A 20 24.58 1.82 10.62
CA SER A 20 25.64 0.82 10.66
C SER A 20 25.12 -0.58 10.27
N PRO A 21 25.93 -1.39 9.59
CA PRO A 21 25.54 -2.76 9.24
C PRO A 21 25.31 -3.63 10.48
N GLU A 22 26.02 -3.39 11.58
CA GLU A 22 25.87 -4.09 12.87
C GLU A 22 24.46 -3.92 13.44
N ASP A 23 23.96 -2.68 13.42
CA ASP A 23 22.61 -2.37 13.85
C ASP A 23 21.55 -3.04 12.96
N LEU A 24 21.80 -3.06 11.64
CA LEU A 24 20.89 -3.69 10.68
C LEU A 24 20.84 -5.22 10.88
N ARG A 25 21.93 -5.86 11.28
CA ARG A 25 21.95 -7.29 11.59
C ARG A 25 21.06 -7.65 12.79
N GLN A 26 20.80 -6.73 13.71
CA GLN A 26 19.90 -6.97 14.83
C GLN A 26 18.43 -7.07 14.40
N HIS A 27 18.07 -6.53 13.23
CA HIS A 27 16.71 -6.62 12.72
C HIS A 27 16.36 -8.01 12.18
N SER A 28 15.08 -8.37 12.26
CA SER A 28 14.54 -9.58 11.63
C SER A 28 14.59 -9.45 10.10
N VAL A 29 14.59 -10.59 9.39
CA VAL A 29 14.61 -10.60 7.92
C VAL A 29 13.41 -9.87 7.34
N ASP A 30 12.22 -10.03 7.92
CA ASP A 30 11.02 -9.36 7.43
C ASP A 30 11.08 -7.86 7.64
N ARG A 31 11.65 -7.41 8.76
CA ARG A 31 11.90 -5.99 8.98
C ARG A 31 12.87 -5.40 7.97
N LEU A 32 13.92 -6.14 7.62
CA LEU A 32 14.85 -5.74 6.57
C LEU A 32 14.18 -5.72 5.19
N LYS A 33 13.26 -6.65 4.89
CA LYS A 33 12.47 -6.61 3.65
C LYS A 33 11.60 -5.36 3.58
N GLU A 34 10.93 -4.99 4.67
CA GLU A 34 10.12 -3.77 4.74
C GLU A 34 10.98 -2.52 4.48
N LEU A 35 12.13 -2.40 5.17
CA LEU A 35 13.05 -1.28 4.97
C LEU A 35 13.55 -1.23 3.52
N TRP A 36 13.95 -2.38 2.98
CA TRP A 36 14.41 -2.47 1.60
C TRP A 36 13.31 -2.16 0.59
N ALA A 37 12.06 -2.56 0.82
CA ALA A 37 10.96 -2.28 -0.09
C ALA A 37 10.77 -0.78 -0.33
N VAL A 38 11.03 0.05 0.69
CA VAL A 38 10.93 1.50 0.60
C VAL A 38 12.22 2.14 0.07
N LEU A 39 13.39 1.58 0.41
CA LEU A 39 14.69 2.11 -0.04
C LEU A 39 15.10 1.67 -1.44
N LYS A 40 14.53 0.58 -1.95
CA LYS A 40 14.84 0.02 -3.26
C LYS A 40 14.46 1.05 -4.32
N PRO A 41 15.32 1.30 -5.35
CA PRO A 41 14.91 2.14 -6.45
C PRO A 41 13.65 1.56 -7.04
N ARG A 42 12.66 2.41 -7.29
CA ARG A 42 11.59 2.02 -8.19
C ARG A 42 12.28 1.62 -9.49
N LYS A 43 12.00 0.39 -9.96
CA LYS A 43 12.46 0.01 -11.29
C LYS A 43 11.79 1.00 -12.23
N ASN A 44 12.58 1.69 -13.04
CA ASN A 44 12.03 2.53 -14.10
C ASN A 44 11.17 1.61 -14.95
N SER A 45 9.85 1.68 -14.80
CA SER A 45 8.94 1.04 -15.73
C SER A 45 9.22 1.72 -17.06
N SER A 46 9.65 0.95 -18.05
CA SER A 46 9.73 1.47 -19.41
C SER A 46 8.36 2.08 -19.74
N ILE A 47 8.37 3.30 -20.24
CA ILE A 47 7.17 4.00 -20.67
C ILE A 47 6.57 3.29 -21.91
N LEU A 48 7.41 2.52 -22.60
CA LEU A 48 7.06 1.73 -23.77
C LEU A 48 6.66 0.29 -23.39
N PRO A 49 5.75 -0.33 -24.17
CA PRO A 49 5.34 -1.72 -23.95
C PRO A 49 6.51 -2.72 -24.01
N THR A 50 6.51 -3.76 -23.17
CA THR A 50 7.52 -4.82 -23.24
C THR A 50 7.58 -5.46 -24.63
N GLY A 51 8.78 -5.53 -25.22
CA GLY A 51 8.99 -6.15 -26.54
C GLY A 51 8.69 -5.26 -27.75
N TRP A 52 8.43 -3.97 -27.55
CA TRP A 52 8.12 -3.00 -28.61
C TRP A 52 9.14 -2.96 -29.77
N LYS A 53 10.41 -3.27 -29.51
CA LYS A 53 11.47 -3.32 -30.55
C LYS A 53 11.24 -4.38 -31.63
N LYS A 54 10.38 -5.37 -31.37
CA LYS A 54 10.03 -6.45 -32.31
C LYS A 54 8.77 -6.16 -33.11
N PHE A 55 8.16 -4.98 -32.93
CA PHE A 55 6.93 -4.62 -33.62
C PHE A 55 7.19 -4.38 -35.11
N GLU A 56 6.17 -4.68 -35.92
CA GLU A 56 6.19 -4.38 -37.34
C GLU A 56 6.07 -2.85 -37.56
N LEU A 57 6.43 -2.40 -38.76
CA LEU A 57 6.40 -0.98 -39.12
C LEU A 57 5.05 -0.26 -38.83
N PRO A 58 3.85 -0.83 -39.12
CA PRO A 58 2.60 -0.16 -38.79
C PRO A 58 2.39 0.01 -37.28
N ASP A 59 2.79 -0.98 -36.48
CA ASP A 59 2.63 -0.95 -35.02
C ASP A 59 3.61 0.04 -34.39
N LEU A 60 4.85 0.10 -34.88
CA LEU A 60 5.82 1.12 -34.47
C LEU A 60 5.34 2.54 -34.80
N ARG A 61 4.71 2.72 -35.96
CA ARG A 61 4.12 4.00 -36.35
C ARG A 61 2.97 4.39 -35.43
N ALA A 62 2.07 3.46 -35.12
CA ALA A 62 0.97 3.71 -34.19
C ALA A 62 1.49 4.05 -32.78
N LEU A 63 2.51 3.32 -32.31
CA LEU A 63 3.17 3.59 -31.04
C LEU A 63 3.79 5.00 -31.00
N TYR A 64 4.50 5.38 -32.07
CA TYR A 64 5.11 6.70 -32.20
C TYR A 64 4.06 7.82 -32.16
N VAL A 65 2.99 7.69 -32.95
CA VAL A 65 1.91 8.69 -32.97
C VAL A 65 1.22 8.81 -31.62
N ASN A 66 0.96 7.70 -30.93
CA ASN A 66 0.22 7.72 -29.67
C ASN A 66 1.06 8.14 -28.45
N LYS A 67 2.40 8.02 -28.50
CA LYS A 67 3.26 8.29 -27.34
C LYS A 67 4.17 9.48 -27.56
N VAL A 68 4.89 9.48 -28.68
CA VAL A 68 5.95 10.45 -28.94
C VAL A 68 5.37 11.75 -29.50
N LEU A 69 4.35 11.63 -30.37
CA LEU A 69 3.74 12.80 -31.01
C LEU A 69 2.91 13.62 -30.04
N GLU A 70 2.20 13.01 -29.08
CA GLU A 70 1.50 13.74 -28.02
C GLU A 70 2.47 14.67 -27.25
N ASP A 71 3.64 14.15 -26.84
CA ASP A 71 4.64 14.93 -26.11
C ASP A 71 5.37 15.97 -26.97
N LEU A 72 5.75 15.63 -28.21
CA LEU A 72 6.46 16.54 -29.13
C LEU A 72 5.57 17.62 -29.73
N SER A 73 4.26 17.37 -29.85
CA SER A 73 3.30 18.30 -30.45
C SER A 73 3.22 19.66 -29.75
N LEU A 74 3.69 19.72 -28.50
CA LEU A 74 3.72 20.96 -27.73
C LEU A 74 4.83 21.92 -28.20
N ASN A 75 5.88 21.44 -28.89
CA ASN A 75 7.11 22.20 -29.09
C ASN A 75 7.64 22.28 -30.54
N CYS A 76 7.09 21.56 -31.53
CA CYS A 76 7.55 21.65 -32.91
C CYS A 76 6.41 21.58 -33.94
N ASP A 77 6.50 22.43 -34.97
CA ASP A 77 5.66 22.38 -36.15
C ASP A 77 5.74 20.97 -36.78
N HIS A 78 4.59 20.38 -37.04
CA HIS A 78 4.47 19.00 -37.51
C HIS A 78 4.97 18.84 -38.94
N ASP A 79 6.29 18.76 -39.14
CA ASP A 79 6.90 18.52 -40.45
C ASP A 79 6.55 17.14 -41.05
N GLY A 80 5.81 16.30 -40.32
CA GLY A 80 5.39 14.97 -40.77
C GLY A 80 6.57 14.08 -41.17
N HIS A 81 7.77 14.40 -40.69
CA HIS A 81 9.02 13.79 -41.15
C HIS A 81 9.03 12.27 -40.94
N TRP A 82 8.32 11.79 -39.91
CA TRP A 82 8.12 10.36 -39.61
C TRP A 82 7.35 9.61 -40.71
N MET A 83 6.53 10.29 -41.53
CA MET A 83 5.87 9.65 -42.67
C MET A 83 6.86 9.25 -43.77
N ARG A 84 8.02 9.92 -43.83
CA ARG A 84 9.09 9.60 -44.80
C ARG A 84 9.94 8.40 -44.37
N TRP A 85 9.83 7.97 -43.11
CA TRP A 85 10.58 6.81 -42.62
C TRP A 85 10.02 5.51 -43.19
N LYS A 86 10.87 4.84 -43.97
CA LYS A 86 10.55 3.54 -44.59
C LYS A 86 11.17 2.36 -43.82
N LYS A 87 12.11 2.63 -42.91
CA LYS A 87 12.86 1.61 -42.18
C LYS A 87 12.41 1.57 -40.72
N THR A 88 12.19 0.37 -40.19
CA THR A 88 11.87 0.13 -38.78
C THR A 88 12.97 0.66 -37.85
N THR A 89 14.23 0.63 -38.28
CA THR A 89 15.37 1.12 -37.50
C THR A 89 15.27 2.60 -37.13
N GLN A 90 14.65 3.43 -37.97
CA GLN A 90 14.48 4.86 -37.70
C GLN A 90 13.47 5.09 -36.57
N PHE A 91 12.33 4.39 -36.61
CA PHE A 91 11.35 4.43 -35.53
C PHE A 91 11.94 3.91 -34.22
N ILE A 92 12.70 2.82 -34.27
CA ILE A 92 13.32 2.25 -33.06
C ILE A 92 14.29 3.25 -32.44
N MET A 93 15.17 3.86 -33.23
CA MET A 93 16.14 4.84 -32.73
C MET A 93 15.44 6.06 -32.12
N GLU A 94 14.42 6.60 -32.78
CA GLU A 94 13.68 7.76 -32.27
C GLU A 94 12.93 7.44 -30.97
N LEU A 95 12.26 6.29 -30.91
CA LEU A 95 11.57 5.82 -29.70
C LEU A 95 12.56 5.56 -28.56
N GLU A 96 13.76 5.06 -28.84
CA GLU A 96 14.83 4.90 -27.84
C GLU A 96 15.33 6.25 -27.30
N MET A 97 15.50 7.23 -28.19
CA MET A 97 15.91 8.58 -27.82
C MET A 97 14.83 9.25 -26.95
N TRP A 98 13.58 9.24 -27.41
CA TRP A 98 12.44 9.74 -26.63
C TRP A 98 12.28 9.01 -25.29
N GLU A 99 12.43 7.68 -25.25
CA GLU A 99 12.38 6.93 -23.99
C GLU A 99 13.50 7.36 -23.03
N THR A 100 14.67 7.74 -23.56
CA THR A 100 15.80 8.22 -22.76
C THR A 100 15.53 9.61 -22.20
N ASP A 101 15.05 10.53 -23.03
CA ASP A 101 14.69 11.91 -22.63
C ASP A 101 13.58 11.88 -21.57
N MET A 102 12.54 11.07 -21.78
CA MET A 102 11.47 10.90 -20.80
C MET A 102 11.95 10.24 -19.50
N LYS A 103 12.92 9.31 -19.56
CA LYS A 103 13.56 8.76 -18.36
C LYS A 103 14.36 9.82 -17.62
N GLU A 104 15.02 10.72 -18.31
CA GLU A 104 15.79 11.81 -17.69
C GLU A 104 14.86 12.84 -17.04
N ALA A 105 13.79 13.24 -17.74
CA ALA A 105 12.76 14.13 -17.21
C ALA A 105 12.09 13.54 -15.96
N THR A 106 11.64 12.28 -16.04
CA THR A 106 11.01 11.58 -14.90
C THR A 106 11.98 11.32 -13.75
N LYS A 107 13.27 11.07 -14.03
CA LYS A 107 14.28 10.92 -12.96
C LYS A 107 14.35 12.16 -12.10
N HIS A 108 14.33 13.35 -12.71
CA HIS A 108 14.36 14.60 -11.98
C HIS A 108 13.08 14.83 -11.15
N GLU A 109 11.91 14.40 -11.64
CA GLU A 109 10.66 14.48 -10.88
C GLU A 109 10.60 13.50 -9.70
N VAL A 110 11.06 12.25 -9.88
CA VAL A 110 11.00 11.22 -8.84
C VAL A 110 11.93 11.52 -7.67
N ASP A 111 13.06 12.20 -7.90
CA ASP A 111 13.94 12.66 -6.84
C ASP A 111 13.30 13.78 -5.99
N VAL A 112 12.41 14.60 -6.58
CA VAL A 112 11.66 15.66 -5.90
C VAL A 112 10.39 15.13 -5.21
N LEU A 113 9.83 14.04 -5.72
CA LEU A 113 8.58 13.41 -5.25
C LEU A 113 8.81 12.11 -4.45
N SER A 114 9.89 12.01 -3.68
CA SER A 114 9.84 11.11 -2.53
C SER A 114 8.76 11.65 -1.60
N GLU A 115 7.52 11.14 -1.74
CA GLU A 115 6.28 11.54 -1.06
C GLU A 115 6.43 11.80 0.45
N HIS A 116 7.51 11.29 1.05
CA HIS A 116 7.79 11.37 2.48
C HIS A 116 9.23 11.88 2.68
N PRO A 117 9.45 12.81 3.62
CA PRO A 117 10.78 13.32 3.91
C PRO A 117 11.70 12.21 4.43
N PHE A 118 13.00 12.33 4.16
CA PHE A 118 14.02 11.45 4.73
C PHE A 118 14.32 11.82 6.18
N CYS A 119 14.53 10.80 7.02
CA CYS A 119 14.93 11.01 8.40
C CYS A 119 16.34 11.58 8.49
N ARG A 120 16.53 12.71 9.18
CA ARG A 120 17.83 13.40 9.33
C ARG A 120 18.93 12.53 9.94
N ALA A 121 18.58 11.56 10.79
CA ALA A 121 19.57 10.71 11.47
C ALA A 121 19.97 9.46 10.68
N CYS A 122 19.02 8.78 10.03
CA CYS A 122 19.26 7.50 9.37
C CYS A 122 19.13 7.54 7.84
N GLN A 123 18.66 8.65 7.27
CA GLN A 123 18.37 8.80 5.84
C GLN A 123 17.40 7.73 5.30
N ILE A 124 16.52 7.22 6.17
CA ILE A 124 15.42 6.33 5.78
C ILE A 124 14.15 7.19 5.61
N PRO A 125 13.38 7.01 4.53
CA PRO A 125 12.14 7.74 4.31
C PRO A 125 11.18 7.52 5.48
N MET A 126 10.61 8.62 5.97
CA MET A 126 9.68 8.60 7.10
C MET A 126 8.31 8.04 6.69
N VAL A 127 7.46 7.78 7.67
CA VAL A 127 6.09 7.32 7.45
C VAL A 127 5.15 8.18 8.29
N VAL A 128 3.97 8.50 7.76
CA VAL A 128 2.93 9.18 8.51
C VAL A 128 2.45 8.25 9.62
N ARG A 129 2.41 8.76 10.85
CA ARG A 129 1.90 8.06 12.03
C ARG A 129 0.94 8.98 12.76
N THR A 130 0.00 8.40 13.48
CA THR A 130 -0.96 9.16 14.28
C THR A 130 -0.60 9.04 15.75
N ASN A 131 -0.55 10.17 16.45
CA ASN A 131 -0.38 10.18 17.90
C ASN A 131 -1.65 9.62 18.56
N ARG A 132 -1.51 8.60 19.41
CA ARG A 132 -2.64 7.95 20.09
C ARG A 132 -3.45 8.92 20.97
N LEU A 133 -2.79 9.92 21.55
CA LEU A 133 -3.40 10.87 22.47
C LEU A 133 -4.01 12.07 21.73
N THR A 134 -3.23 12.77 20.92
CA THR A 134 -3.69 14.00 20.23
C THR A 134 -4.43 13.73 18.93
N ARG A 135 -4.35 12.50 18.39
CA ARG A 135 -4.84 12.12 17.05
C ARG A 135 -4.23 12.93 15.91
N GLU A 136 -3.13 13.63 16.17
CA GLU A 136 -2.42 14.38 15.15
C GLU A 136 -1.50 13.45 14.36
N GLU A 137 -1.45 13.70 13.06
CA GLU A 137 -0.55 13.02 12.14
C GLU A 137 0.82 13.69 12.18
N PHE A 138 1.88 12.88 12.24
CA PHE A 138 3.26 13.34 12.21
C PHE A 138 4.13 12.38 11.39
N TYR A 139 5.26 12.87 10.87
CA TYR A 139 6.23 11.99 10.24
C TYR A 139 7.06 11.28 11.32
N GLY A 140 6.97 9.95 11.38
CA GLY A 140 7.80 9.11 12.24
C GLY A 140 8.82 8.31 11.44
N CYS A 141 10.03 8.15 11.97
CA CYS A 141 11.03 7.29 11.34
C CYS A 141 10.51 5.85 11.22
N ARG A 142 10.68 5.23 10.04
CA ARG A 142 10.30 3.83 9.84
C ARG A 142 11.03 2.89 10.79
N ARG A 143 12.27 3.21 11.21
CA ARG A 143 13.12 2.39 12.10
C ARG A 143 12.77 2.50 13.60
N TYR A 144 11.68 3.17 13.98
CA TYR A 144 11.17 3.11 15.35
C TYR A 144 10.96 1.66 15.82
N PRO A 145 11.28 1.28 17.08
CA PRO A 145 11.64 2.14 18.22
C PRO A 145 13.11 2.55 18.31
N VAL A 146 13.98 2.01 17.45
CA VAL A 146 15.43 2.27 17.50
C VAL A 146 15.76 3.70 17.11
N CYS A 147 15.10 4.22 16.08
CA CYS A 147 15.19 5.63 15.71
C CYS A 147 13.91 6.37 16.13
N ARG A 148 14.04 7.34 17.03
CA ARG A 148 12.93 8.14 17.58
C ARG A 148 12.80 9.53 16.97
N VAL A 149 13.56 9.83 15.92
CA VAL A 149 13.48 11.12 15.23
C VAL A 149 12.09 11.27 14.61
N GLN A 150 11.50 12.43 14.87
CA GLN A 150 10.20 12.87 14.35
C GLN A 150 10.44 14.01 13.35
N GLY A 151 9.57 14.10 12.35
CA GLY A 151 9.54 15.16 11.37
C GLY A 151 8.23 15.93 11.49
N GLU A 152 8.31 17.23 11.23
CA GLU A 152 7.13 18.09 11.15
C GLU A 152 6.28 17.68 9.96
N PHE A 153 4.98 17.50 10.19
CA PHE A 153 4.02 17.13 9.17
C PHE A 153 3.22 18.36 8.76
N GLU A 154 3.64 19.01 7.68
CA GLU A 154 2.82 20.00 7.01
C GLU A 154 1.76 19.27 6.19
N ASN A 155 0.54 19.15 6.73
CA ASN A 155 -0.56 18.54 6.01
C ASN A 155 -1.10 19.54 4.97
N PRO A 156 -0.89 19.34 3.65
CA PRO A 156 -1.37 20.29 2.63
C PRO A 156 -2.91 20.39 2.58
N LEU A 157 -3.62 19.47 3.24
CA LEU A 157 -5.09 19.39 3.23
C LEU A 157 -5.75 20.12 4.40
N LYS A 158 -5.01 20.61 5.40
CA LYS A 158 -5.56 21.55 6.40
C LYS A 158 -5.51 22.99 5.91
N LYS A 159 -5.88 23.24 4.66
CA LYS A 159 -6.39 24.57 4.30
C LYS A 159 -7.67 24.73 5.11
N LYS A 160 -7.63 25.64 6.09
CA LYS A 160 -8.81 26.06 6.86
C LYS A 160 -9.99 26.17 5.88
N PRO A 161 -11.21 25.70 6.21
CA PRO A 161 -12.36 26.02 5.39
C PRO A 161 -12.35 27.54 5.25
N VAL A 162 -12.04 28.03 4.05
CA VAL A 162 -12.24 29.43 3.73
C VAL A 162 -13.72 29.61 3.99
N ASN A 163 -14.04 30.48 4.95
CA ASN A 163 -15.41 30.89 5.24
C ASN A 163 -15.93 31.52 3.94
N SER A 164 -16.46 30.68 3.06
CA SER A 164 -17.22 31.07 1.88
C SER A 164 -18.51 31.63 2.44
N GLY A 165 -18.49 32.94 2.72
CA GLY A 165 -19.67 33.73 3.04
C GLY A 165 -20.58 33.89 1.81
N TYR A 166 -21.00 32.76 1.21
CA TYR A 166 -22.03 32.75 0.19
C TYR A 166 -23.38 32.35 0.81
N ILE A 167 -24.09 33.40 1.23
CA ILE A 167 -25.53 33.62 1.04
C ILE A 167 -26.41 32.36 1.19
N LYS A 168 -26.85 32.09 2.43
CA LYS A 168 -28.17 31.49 2.67
C LYS A 168 -29.20 32.61 2.66
N LYS A 169 -29.84 32.85 1.53
CA LYS A 169 -31.17 33.44 1.45
C LYS A 169 -31.94 32.72 0.33
N ASP A 170 -33.20 32.44 0.63
CA ASP A 170 -34.27 32.08 -0.32
C ASP A 170 -34.43 30.58 -0.64
N MET A 171 -34.81 29.80 0.38
CA MET A 171 -35.52 28.51 0.23
C MET A 171 -36.70 28.38 1.22
N ASP A 172 -37.27 29.52 1.66
CA ASP A 172 -38.44 29.54 2.58
C ASP A 172 -39.78 29.87 1.88
N GLU A 173 -39.83 30.01 0.55
CA GLU A 173 -41.05 30.45 -0.16
C GLU A 173 -41.69 29.38 -1.07
N ILE A 174 -41.47 28.08 -0.81
CA ILE A 174 -42.14 26.97 -1.56
C ILE A 174 -42.67 25.84 -0.62
N MET A 175 -43.03 26.14 0.62
CA MET A 175 -43.75 25.17 1.49
C MET A 175 -45.05 25.70 2.09
N GLU A 176 -45.64 26.73 1.50
CA GLU A 176 -46.97 27.21 1.89
C GLU A 176 -48.05 26.62 0.99
N LYS A 177 -48.36 25.32 1.16
CA LYS A 177 -49.72 24.75 0.93
C LYS A 177 -49.79 23.25 1.23
N LYS A 178 -50.75 22.92 2.11
CA LYS A 178 -51.29 21.58 2.48
C LYS A 178 -50.40 20.79 3.47
N GLY A 179 -50.86 20.36 4.63
CA GLY A 179 -52.18 20.36 5.23
C GLY A 179 -52.14 19.67 6.61
N LYS A 180 -52.91 20.24 7.52
CA LYS A 180 -53.54 19.73 8.75
C LYS A 180 -53.19 18.32 9.30
N GLY A 181 -52.90 18.32 10.61
CA GLY A 181 -53.17 17.23 11.57
C GLY A 181 -52.01 16.26 11.76
N LYS A 182 -51.67 15.75 12.94
CA LYS A 182 -52.38 15.71 14.22
C LYS A 182 -51.38 15.21 15.30
N GLU A 183 -51.58 15.67 16.52
CA GLU A 183 -51.26 15.00 17.79
C GLU A 183 -49.80 14.65 18.14
N THR A 184 -49.31 15.46 19.08
CA THR A 184 -48.34 15.13 20.12
C THR A 184 -48.66 13.80 20.82
N ARG A 185 -47.68 12.89 20.88
CA ARG A 185 -47.61 11.89 21.95
C ARG A 185 -46.19 11.72 22.45
N ASP A 186 -46.06 11.96 23.76
CA ASP A 186 -44.96 11.57 24.62
C ASP A 186 -44.47 10.15 24.36
N CYS A 187 -43.18 10.00 24.06
CA CYS A 187 -42.52 8.70 24.12
C CYS A 187 -41.80 8.57 25.45
N LYS A 188 -42.54 8.02 26.41
CA LYS A 188 -42.00 7.43 27.63
C LYS A 188 -41.03 6.30 27.29
N ARG A 189 -39.92 6.34 28.01
CA ARG A 189 -38.97 5.26 28.31
C ARG A 189 -39.70 3.94 28.61
N GLY A 190 -39.47 2.89 27.81
CA GLY A 190 -39.91 1.54 28.11
C GLY A 190 -39.71 0.55 26.96
N GLY A 191 -39.13 -0.61 27.28
CA GLY A 191 -39.35 -1.86 26.55
C GLY A 191 -38.40 -2.15 25.40
N MET A 192 -37.44 -3.05 25.64
CA MET A 192 -36.70 -3.77 24.61
C MET A 192 -37.68 -4.63 23.79
N PRO A 193 -37.76 -4.51 22.45
CA PRO A 193 -38.64 -5.33 21.64
C PRO A 193 -38.12 -6.77 21.52
N PRO A 194 -39.02 -7.77 21.39
CA PRO A 194 -38.63 -9.16 21.16
C PRO A 194 -38.01 -9.32 19.77
N GLN A 195 -37.12 -10.30 19.66
CA GLN A 195 -36.32 -10.64 18.49
C GLN A 195 -37.15 -10.64 17.20
N ALA A 196 -36.79 -9.74 16.29
CA ALA A 196 -37.24 -9.79 14.90
C ALA A 196 -36.69 -11.05 14.24
N THR A 197 -37.57 -11.86 13.66
CA THR A 197 -37.20 -12.96 12.78
C THR A 197 -36.39 -12.43 11.59
N PRO A 198 -35.30 -13.09 11.18
CA PRO A 198 -34.50 -12.65 10.03
C PRO A 198 -35.35 -12.66 8.75
N GLY A 199 -35.52 -11.49 8.12
CA GLY A 199 -36.18 -11.40 6.83
C GLY A 199 -35.32 -12.01 5.73
N ALA A 200 -35.78 -13.11 5.13
CA ALA A 200 -35.24 -13.63 3.89
C ALA A 200 -35.89 -12.90 2.71
N SER A 201 -35.09 -12.41 1.76
CA SER A 201 -35.62 -11.85 0.52
C SER A 201 -36.11 -12.98 -0.40
N SER A 202 -37.21 -12.77 -1.12
CA SER A 202 -37.87 -13.78 -1.95
C SER A 202 -37.08 -14.19 -3.21
N ASP A 203 -35.97 -13.53 -3.48
CA ASP A 203 -35.13 -13.63 -4.66
C ASP A 203 -33.72 -14.19 -4.36
N GLY A 204 -33.42 -14.55 -3.10
CA GLY A 204 -32.22 -15.30 -2.72
C GLY A 204 -30.88 -14.58 -2.94
N SER A 205 -30.91 -13.30 -3.30
CA SER A 205 -29.72 -12.56 -3.77
C SER A 205 -28.93 -11.89 -2.63
N TRP A 206 -29.41 -11.99 -1.38
CA TRP A 206 -28.73 -11.42 -0.21
C TRP A 206 -28.49 -12.50 0.85
N ILE A 207 -27.22 -12.79 1.13
CA ILE A 207 -26.81 -13.60 2.28
C ILE A 207 -26.58 -12.64 3.45
N ALA A 208 -27.34 -12.83 4.53
CA ALA A 208 -27.21 -12.03 5.73
C ALA A 208 -25.86 -12.30 6.43
N ALA A 209 -24.99 -11.29 6.48
CA ALA A 209 -23.76 -11.30 7.25
C ALA A 209 -24.06 -11.06 8.75
N GLY A 210 -24.71 -12.02 9.39
CA GLY A 210 -24.89 -12.09 10.84
C GLY A 210 -24.20 -13.33 11.40
N ALA A 211 -23.69 -13.25 12.63
CA ALA A 211 -23.09 -14.40 13.30
C ALA A 211 -24.15 -15.51 13.42
N GLN A 212 -24.01 -16.57 12.63
CA GLN A 212 -24.85 -17.75 12.80
C GLN A 212 -24.43 -18.45 14.09
N PRO A 213 -25.37 -18.74 15.01
CA PRO A 213 -25.09 -19.60 16.14
C PRO A 213 -24.68 -20.98 15.60
N LEU A 214 -23.43 -21.36 15.85
CA LEU A 214 -22.92 -22.70 15.58
C LEU A 214 -23.74 -23.68 16.44
N PRO A 215 -24.29 -24.76 15.85
CA PRO A 215 -24.88 -25.81 16.65
C PRO A 215 -23.82 -26.36 17.61
N GLU A 216 -24.16 -26.40 18.89
CA GLU A 216 -23.32 -26.93 19.96
C GLU A 216 -23.03 -28.40 19.67
N SER A 217 -21.86 -28.65 19.08
CA SER A 217 -21.32 -29.98 18.84
C SER A 217 -20.80 -30.53 20.17
N SER A 218 -21.53 -31.54 20.64
CA SER A 218 -21.20 -32.52 21.69
C SER A 218 -19.70 -32.74 21.93
N ASP A 219 -19.36 -32.80 23.22
CA ASP A 219 -18.08 -33.21 23.79
C ASP A 219 -17.60 -34.54 23.19
N GLU A 220 -16.62 -34.48 22.29
CA GLU A 220 -15.75 -35.59 21.90
C GLU A 220 -14.36 -34.99 21.69
N GLU A 221 -13.38 -35.60 22.34
CA GLU A 221 -12.01 -35.11 22.51
C GLU A 221 -11.41 -34.52 21.23
N ASP A 222 -11.06 -33.23 21.27
CA ASP A 222 -10.27 -32.51 20.26
C ASP A 222 -8.87 -33.16 20.10
N LYS A 223 -8.81 -34.29 19.39
CA LYS A 223 -7.56 -34.80 18.80
C LYS A 223 -7.22 -33.88 17.65
N ARG A 224 -6.59 -32.75 17.98
CA ARG A 224 -5.89 -31.89 17.01
C ARG A 224 -4.88 -32.77 16.27
N ILE A 225 -5.24 -33.19 15.06
CA ILE A 225 -4.35 -33.92 14.16
C ILE A 225 -3.29 -32.91 13.71
N PHE A 226 -2.21 -32.80 14.47
CA PHE A 226 -1.02 -32.09 14.02
C PHE A 226 -0.42 -32.90 12.89
N ASN A 227 -0.40 -32.34 11.69
CA ASN A 227 0.27 -32.91 10.54
C ASN A 227 1.79 -32.74 10.72
N ALA A 228 2.34 -33.53 11.64
CA ALA A 228 3.73 -33.57 12.01
C ALA A 228 4.39 -34.66 11.15
N ASN A 229 4.81 -34.31 9.93
CA ASN A 229 5.76 -35.10 9.16
C ASN A 229 7.15 -35.07 9.83
N LEU A 230 7.24 -35.51 11.09
CA LEU A 230 8.48 -35.72 11.80
C LEU A 230 8.85 -37.19 11.63
N THR A 231 10.05 -37.42 11.10
CA THR A 231 10.63 -38.75 10.99
C THR A 231 10.89 -39.35 12.37
N ALA A 232 10.94 -40.68 12.48
CA ALA A 232 11.15 -41.37 13.76
C ALA A 232 12.45 -40.93 14.46
N GLU A 233 13.48 -40.58 13.67
CA GLU A 233 14.75 -40.07 14.18
C GLU A 233 14.62 -38.69 14.83
N GLU A 234 13.82 -37.80 14.22
CA GLU A 234 13.61 -36.45 14.76
C GLU A 234 12.76 -36.48 16.04
N ILE A 235 11.84 -37.43 16.18
CA ILE A 235 11.06 -37.63 17.40
C ILE A 235 11.97 -38.05 18.55
N ALA A 236 12.90 -38.98 18.31
CA ALA A 236 13.87 -39.43 19.31
C ALA A 236 14.80 -38.29 19.77
N ALA A 237 15.24 -37.43 18.84
CA ALA A 237 16.07 -36.28 19.16
C ALA A 237 15.34 -35.27 20.08
N VAL A 238 14.04 -35.01 19.83
CA VAL A 238 13.24 -34.11 20.67
C VAL A 238 13.02 -34.68 22.07
N GLN A 239 12.90 -36.01 22.22
CA GLN A 239 12.77 -36.65 23.53
C GLN A 239 14.05 -36.51 24.35
N LEU A 240 15.22 -36.79 23.76
CA LEU A 240 16.51 -36.62 24.44
C LEU A 240 16.75 -35.17 24.92
N LEU A 241 16.38 -34.18 24.11
CA LEU A 241 16.51 -32.77 24.51
C LEU A 241 15.61 -32.41 25.68
N ARG A 242 14.42 -33.01 25.78
CA ARG A 242 13.50 -32.79 26.91
C ARG A 242 14.02 -33.45 28.19
N GLU A 243 14.62 -34.63 28.08
CA GLU A 243 15.22 -35.33 29.21
C GLU A 243 16.45 -34.58 29.74
N GLN A 244 17.32 -34.09 28.87
CA GLN A 244 18.47 -33.25 29.26
C GLN A 244 18.03 -31.95 29.94
N LYS A 245 16.94 -31.34 29.47
CA LYS A 245 16.40 -30.11 30.06
C LYS A 245 15.72 -30.35 31.41
N ASN A 246 15.11 -31.52 31.60
CA ASN A 246 14.44 -31.89 32.85
C ASN A 246 15.37 -32.53 33.89
N SER A 247 16.63 -32.80 33.51
CA SER A 247 17.63 -33.32 34.45
C SER A 247 17.90 -32.29 35.57
N PRO A 248 17.86 -32.71 36.85
CA PRO A 248 17.91 -31.81 38.00
C PRO A 248 19.24 -31.04 38.15
N ASP A 249 20.29 -31.46 37.45
CA ASP A 249 21.60 -30.77 37.46
C ASP A 249 21.59 -29.42 36.72
N ASN A 250 20.60 -29.17 35.86
CA ASN A 250 20.50 -27.93 35.08
C ASN A 250 19.59 -26.87 35.73
N LYS A 251 19.12 -27.11 36.97
CA LYS A 251 18.26 -26.22 37.76
C LYS A 251 19.01 -25.48 38.89
N LYS A 252 20.33 -25.35 38.79
CA LYS A 252 21.14 -24.51 39.69
C LYS A 252 21.48 -23.18 39.05
#